data_AF-A0A177BWB3-F1
#
_entry.id   AF-A0A177BWB3-F1
#
_cell.length_a   1.000
_cell.length_b   1.000
_cell.length_c   1.000
_cell.angle_alpha   90.00
_cell.angle_beta   90.00
_cell.angle_gamma   90.00
#
_symmetry.space_group_name_H-M   'P 1'
#
loop_
_entity.id
_entity.type
_entity.pdbx_description
1 polymer ?
#
loop_
_entity_poly.entity_id
_entity_poly.type
_entity_poly.pdbx_seq_one_letter_code
_entity_poly.pdbx_strand_id
1 'polypeptide(L)'
;MTDAHDAPSSHSPASASTSPAPPSAPTTLPAKSKVLPKDPEEFSAIYLKKITSELADDLVKVRDAQDFKDSSLKMLIHALKQGSSIYSAEEKRRVVNATS
;
A
#
# COMPACT_ATOMS: atom_id res chain seq x y z
N MET A 1 60.36 18.69 47.54
CA MET A 1 59.38 19.38 48.40
C MET A 1 58.01 19.16 47.76
N THR A 2 57.21 18.21 48.26
CA THR A 2 56.04 18.43 49.16
C THR A 2 54.90 19.16 48.42
N ASP A 3 53.63 18.79 48.45
CA ASP A 3 52.86 17.98 49.38
C ASP A 3 51.51 17.64 48.71
N ALA A 4 50.76 16.72 49.31
CA ALA A 4 49.44 16.27 48.88
C ALA A 4 48.31 17.25 49.27
N HIS A 5 47.21 17.24 48.52
CA HIS A 5 45.84 17.59 48.97
C HIS A 5 44.89 16.90 47.97
N ASP A 6 44.24 15.79 48.29
CA ASP A 6 43.00 15.64 49.08
C ASP A 6 41.82 16.49 48.58
N ALA A 7 40.94 15.86 47.79
CA ALA A 7 39.47 15.87 47.92
C ALA A 7 38.80 15.33 46.62
N PRO A 8 37.96 14.28 46.65
CA PRO A 8 37.03 13.98 45.57
C PRO A 8 35.67 14.61 45.86
N SER A 9 35.36 15.73 45.20
CA SER A 9 33.98 16.25 45.18
C SER A 9 33.13 15.46 44.19
N SER A 10 32.25 14.64 44.74
CA SER A 10 31.04 14.13 44.08
C SER A 10 30.23 15.27 43.46
N HIS A 11 30.08 15.24 42.13
CA HIS A 11 28.91 15.80 41.45
C HIS A 11 28.60 14.96 40.21
N SER A 12 27.67 14.02 40.37
CA SER A 12 26.70 13.63 39.34
C SER A 12 25.33 14.05 39.90
N PRO A 13 24.27 14.29 39.11
CA PRO A 13 24.06 13.87 37.73
C PRO A 13 23.43 14.94 36.82
N ALA A 14 23.77 15.03 35.54
CA ALA A 14 22.82 15.52 34.54
C ALA A 14 23.25 15.17 33.12
N SER A 15 22.28 14.63 32.38
CA SER A 15 22.23 14.64 30.92
C SER A 15 23.19 13.73 30.17
N ALA A 16 23.09 12.42 30.43
CA ALA A 16 23.25 11.45 29.36
C ALA A 16 21.95 11.41 28.51
N SER A 17 21.73 12.42 27.68
CA SER A 17 20.86 12.28 26.51
C SER A 17 21.73 11.92 25.31
N THR A 18 22.26 10.70 25.33
CA THR A 18 22.77 10.06 24.12
C THR A 18 21.55 9.68 23.28
N SER A 19 21.14 10.58 22.40
CA SER A 19 20.28 10.24 21.27
C SER A 19 21.15 9.47 20.27
N PRO A 20 20.92 8.18 20.00
CA PRO A 20 21.51 7.57 18.83
C PRO A 20 20.68 8.04 17.64
N ALA A 21 21.20 9.00 16.88
CA ALA A 21 20.77 9.20 15.51
C ALA A 21 21.09 7.92 14.74
N PRO A 22 20.11 7.20 14.14
CA PRO A 22 20.45 6.20 13.15
C PRO A 22 21.03 6.91 11.91
N PRO A 23 22.09 6.34 11.31
CA PRO A 23 22.67 6.88 10.10
C PRO A 23 21.69 6.71 8.94
N SER A 24 21.61 7.74 8.09
CA SER A 24 21.29 7.67 6.67
C SER A 24 20.23 6.64 6.29
N ALA A 25 18.95 7.04 6.32
CA ALA A 25 17.98 6.38 5.46
C ALA A 25 18.37 6.70 4.01
N PRO A 26 18.80 5.74 3.16
CA PRO A 26 18.58 5.92 1.75
C PRO A 26 17.07 6.07 1.59
N THR A 27 16.61 7.17 1.02
CA THR A 27 15.26 7.25 0.47
C THR A 27 15.23 6.29 -0.71
N THR A 28 15.11 5.01 -0.41
CA THR A 28 14.57 4.01 -1.32
C THR A 28 13.12 4.45 -1.50
N LEU A 29 12.91 5.25 -2.54
CA LEU A 29 11.67 5.25 -3.30
C LEU A 29 11.11 3.82 -3.25
N PRO A 30 9.82 3.58 -2.98
CA PRO A 30 9.25 2.32 -3.35
C PRO A 30 9.24 2.27 -4.88
N ALA A 31 10.38 1.89 -5.46
CA ALA A 31 10.44 1.22 -6.73
C ALA A 31 9.55 0.00 -6.54
N LYS A 32 8.29 0.11 -6.96
CA LYS A 32 7.41 -1.03 -7.26
C LYS A 32 7.96 -1.71 -8.52
N SER A 33 9.21 -2.14 -8.45
CA SER A 33 9.80 -3.03 -9.43
C SER A 33 9.53 -4.45 -8.93
N LYS A 34 8.55 -5.06 -9.60
CA LYS A 34 8.48 -6.49 -9.88
C LYS A 34 8.24 -7.41 -8.67
N VAL A 35 6.98 -7.77 -8.47
CA VAL A 35 6.65 -9.17 -8.23
C VAL A 35 5.66 -9.50 -9.32
N LEU A 36 6.03 -10.39 -10.25
CA LEU A 36 5.10 -11.04 -11.16
C LEU A 36 4.31 -12.04 -10.32
N PRO A 37 3.01 -11.83 -10.09
CA PRO A 37 2.15 -12.92 -9.69
C PRO A 37 1.65 -13.53 -10.99
N LYS A 38 1.96 -14.80 -11.29
CA LYS A 38 1.10 -15.57 -12.21
C LYS A 38 -0.23 -15.91 -11.50
N ASP A 39 -0.79 -14.95 -10.78
CA ASP A 39 -1.90 -15.12 -9.86
C ASP A 39 -3.20 -14.58 -10.46
N PRO A 40 -4.32 -15.22 -10.11
CA PRO A 40 -5.66 -14.72 -10.44
C PRO A 40 -5.90 -13.27 -9.97
N GLU A 41 -5.14 -12.78 -8.97
CA GLU A 41 -5.25 -11.40 -8.48
C GLU A 41 -4.80 -10.36 -9.51
N GLU A 42 -3.78 -10.64 -10.33
CA GLU A 42 -3.32 -9.70 -11.35
C GLU A 42 -4.39 -9.52 -12.44
N PHE A 43 -5.03 -10.63 -12.86
CA PHE A 43 -6.19 -10.56 -13.75
C PHE A 43 -7.31 -9.74 -13.14
N SER A 44 -7.65 -9.97 -11.86
CA SER A 44 -8.71 -9.21 -11.20
C SER A 44 -8.43 -7.72 -11.16
N ALA A 45 -7.17 -7.30 -10.94
CA ALA A 45 -6.78 -5.89 -10.98
C ALA A 45 -6.91 -5.29 -12.40
N ILE A 46 -6.44 -6.00 -13.42
CA ILE A 46 -6.56 -5.57 -14.83
C ILE A 46 -8.03 -5.47 -15.24
N TYR A 47 -8.82 -6.48 -14.90
CA TYR A 47 -10.25 -6.55 -15.17
C TYR A 47 -11.00 -5.41 -14.49
N LEU A 48 -10.79 -5.20 -13.19
CA LEU A 48 -11.41 -4.09 -12.46
C LEU A 48 -11.02 -2.75 -13.05
N LYS A 49 -9.74 -2.52 -13.38
CA LYS A 49 -9.31 -1.27 -14.00
C LYS A 49 -10.02 -1.03 -15.33
N LYS A 50 -10.09 -2.06 -16.19
CA LYS A 50 -10.76 -1.97 -17.48
C LYS A 50 -12.25 -1.71 -17.32
N ILE A 51 -12.97 -2.56 -16.59
CA ILE A 51 -14.42 -2.42 -16.42
C ILE A 51 -14.78 -1.10 -15.74
N THR A 52 -14.02 -0.66 -14.73
CA THR A 52 -14.29 0.65 -14.07
C THR A 52 -14.04 1.82 -15.03
N SER A 53 -13.10 1.69 -15.97
CA SER A 53 -12.85 2.73 -16.99
C SER A 53 -13.95 2.73 -18.05
N GLU A 54 -14.38 1.56 -18.53
CA GLU A 54 -15.44 1.42 -19.53
C GLU A 54 -16.80 1.86 -18.97
N LEU A 55 -17.06 1.60 -17.69
CA LEU A 55 -18.29 2.00 -17.01
C LEU A 55 -18.17 3.36 -16.33
N ALA A 56 -17.11 4.14 -16.55
CA ALA A 56 -16.85 5.37 -15.80
C ALA A 56 -18.05 6.34 -15.79
N ASP A 57 -18.65 6.59 -16.95
CA ASP A 57 -19.82 7.46 -17.09
C ASP A 57 -21.05 6.91 -16.36
N ASP A 58 -21.25 5.60 -16.40
CA ASP A 58 -22.36 4.95 -15.72
C ASP A 58 -22.15 4.87 -14.22
N LEU A 59 -20.91 4.71 -13.75
CA LEU A 59 -20.55 4.77 -12.34
C LEU A 59 -20.80 6.17 -11.76
N VAL A 60 -20.56 7.22 -12.54
CA VAL A 60 -20.92 8.60 -12.16
C VAL A 60 -22.44 8.73 -12.02
N LYS A 61 -23.23 8.26 -12.99
CA LYS A 61 -24.70 8.30 -12.90
C LYS A 61 -25.24 7.49 -11.71
N VAL A 62 -24.69 6.31 -11.46
CA VAL A 62 -25.06 5.45 -10.33
C VAL A 62 -24.73 6.13 -9.01
N ARG A 63 -23.59 6.81 -8.91
CA ARG A 63 -23.20 7.60 -7.72
C ARG A 63 -24.14 8.79 -7.51
N ASP A 64 -24.57 9.45 -8.57
CA ASP A 64 -25.41 10.65 -8.51
C ASP A 64 -26.91 10.30 -8.31
N ALA A 65 -27.26 9.00 -8.31
CA ALA A 65 -28.61 8.54 -8.05
C ALA A 65 -29.03 8.77 -6.58
N GLN A 66 -30.28 9.17 -6.36
CA GLN A 66 -30.82 9.51 -5.03
C GLN A 66 -30.76 8.34 -4.03
N ASP A 67 -30.85 7.10 -4.54
CA ASP A 67 -30.83 5.88 -3.72
C ASP A 67 -29.42 5.29 -3.53
N PHE A 68 -28.37 5.96 -3.99
CA PHE A 68 -27.00 5.51 -3.80
C PHE A 68 -26.55 5.75 -2.35
N LYS A 69 -26.27 4.65 -1.63
CA LYS A 69 -25.88 4.64 -0.22
C LYS A 69 -24.64 3.78 -0.02
N ASP A 70 -24.03 3.82 1.17
CA ASP A 70 -22.86 2.99 1.50
C ASP A 70 -23.09 1.48 1.28
N SER A 71 -24.33 0.99 1.48
CA SER A 71 -24.70 -0.38 1.16
C SER A 71 -24.62 -0.68 -0.34
N SER A 72 -25.06 0.26 -1.18
CA SER A 72 -25.04 0.17 -2.64
C SER A 72 -23.60 0.18 -3.17
N LEU A 73 -22.70 0.95 -2.54
CA LEU A 73 -21.27 0.96 -2.89
C LEU A 73 -20.62 -0.41 -2.62
N LYS A 74 -20.88 -1.02 -1.45
CA LYS A 74 -20.39 -2.37 -1.16
C LYS A 74 -20.91 -3.38 -2.17
N MET A 75 -22.21 -3.37 -2.46
CA MET A 75 -22.82 -4.25 -3.47
C MET A 75 -22.19 -4.06 -4.85
N LEU A 76 -21.96 -2.82 -5.28
CA LEU A 76 -21.32 -2.51 -6.56
C LEU A 76 -19.89 -3.07 -6.63
N ILE A 77 -19.09 -2.87 -5.59
CA ILE A 77 -17.73 -3.44 -5.53
C ILE A 77 -17.77 -4.97 -5.60
N HIS A 78 -18.71 -5.61 -4.88
CA HIS A 78 -18.88 -7.06 -4.93
C HIS A 78 -19.27 -7.55 -6.32
N ALA A 79 -20.23 -6.89 -6.98
CA ALA A 79 -20.67 -7.24 -8.32
C ALA A 79 -19.56 -7.07 -9.36
N LEU A 80 -18.82 -5.95 -9.31
CA LEU A 80 -17.68 -5.70 -10.19
C LEU A 80 -16.58 -6.76 -9.99
N LYS A 81 -16.27 -7.14 -8.75
CA LYS A 81 -15.30 -8.22 -8.49
C LYS A 81 -15.81 -9.58 -8.97
N GLN A 82 -17.09 -9.88 -8.73
CA GLN A 82 -17.72 -11.14 -9.12
C GLN A 82 -17.79 -11.30 -10.65
N GLY A 83 -17.91 -10.20 -11.40
CA GLY A 83 -17.90 -10.22 -12.86
C GLY A 83 -16.65 -10.89 -13.46
N SER A 84 -15.51 -10.87 -12.75
CA SER A 84 -14.30 -11.59 -13.18
C SER A 84 -14.44 -13.12 -13.14
N SER A 85 -15.47 -13.66 -12.47
CA SER A 85 -15.70 -15.10 -12.33
C SER A 85 -16.24 -15.75 -13.61
N ILE A 86 -16.74 -14.97 -14.57
CA ILE A 86 -17.25 -15.51 -15.84
C ILE A 86 -16.12 -16.01 -16.74
N TYR A 87 -14.89 -15.53 -16.53
CA TYR A 87 -13.72 -15.92 -17.31
C TYR A 87 -13.08 -17.18 -16.74
N SER A 88 -12.75 -18.12 -17.62
CA SER A 88 -11.98 -19.32 -17.27
C SER A 88 -10.56 -18.98 -16.87
N ALA A 89 -9.90 -19.88 -16.14
CA ALA A 89 -8.51 -19.70 -15.74
C ALA A 89 -7.55 -19.53 -16.94
N GLU A 90 -7.87 -20.15 -18.08
CA GLU A 90 -7.07 -20.02 -19.30
C GLU A 90 -7.19 -18.62 -19.91
N GLU A 91 -8.42 -18.09 -20.03
CA GLU A 91 -8.66 -16.73 -20.51
C GLU A 91 -7.97 -15.69 -19.62
N LYS A 92 -8.07 -15.87 -18.30
CA LYS A 92 -7.40 -15.01 -17.32
C LYS A 92 -5.89 -14.97 -17.56
N ARG A 93 -5.26 -16.13 -17.76
CA ARG A 93 -3.82 -16.23 -18.06
C ARG A 93 -3.44 -15.55 -19.37
N ARG A 94 -4.25 -15.68 -20.42
CA ARG A 94 -3.98 -15.02 -21.71
C ARG A 94 -3.97 -13.50 -21.58
N VAL A 95 -4.92 -12.93 -20.84
CA VAL A 95 -5.00 -11.47 -20.61
C VAL A 95 -3.82 -10.97 -19.77
N VAL A 96 -3.43 -11.69 -18.72
CA VAL A 96 -2.25 -11.33 -17.90
C VAL A 96 -0.98 -11.39 -18.75
N ASN A 97 -0.78 -12.44 -19.54
CA ASN A 97 0.39 -12.58 -20.41
C ASN A 97 0.44 -11.52 -21.51
N ALA A 98 -0.71 -11.06 -22.03
CA ALA A 98 -0.78 -10.06 -23.09
C ALA A 98 -0.52 -8.62 -22.59
N THR A 99 -0.58 -8.39 -21.28
CA THR A 99 -0.37 -7.05 -20.69
C THR A 99 0.93 -6.93 -19.88
N SER A 100 1.73 -8.00 -19.81
CA SER A 100 3.01 -8.10 -19.09
C SER A 100 4.22 -7.68 -19.94
#